data_AF-A0A1E9Z7P4-F1
#
_entry.id   AF-A0A1E9Z7P4-F1
#
_cell.length_a   1.000
_cell.length_b   1.000
_cell.length_c   1.000
_cell.angle_alpha   90.00
_cell.angle_beta   90.00
_cell.angle_gamma   90.00
#
_symmetry.space_group_name_H-M   'P 1'
#
loop_
_entity.id
_entity.type
_entity.pdbx_description
1 polymer ?
#
loop_
_entity_poly.entity_id
_entity_poly.type
_entity_poly.pdbx_seq_one_letter_code
_entity_poly.pdbx_strand_id
1 'polypeptide(L)'
;MRNFLIVFWGIFAAFTTVATIYVLINYEVQRWKDKQRLREGIYIRRVTRFEALITILTPVFPGLAYVTEIYDTGPVNVWVEIAALLLSVLMVGCLRYVHVAYVKTSADGIEQRIWFSNPTRYPFNAINRVVFYKAAKYEDDDMVGFYAKSGTQIALFSPLPHKNYRLLAIVRFRIENERWPDMDNPDDVAQVDHLDCAGKTMRYFENLGKVTDLADVYM
;
A
#
# COMPACT_ATOMS: atom_id res chain seq x y z
N MET A 1 15.93 -21.15 32.03
CA MET A 1 15.07 -20.13 31.37
C MET A 1 15.91 -19.16 30.55
N ARG A 2 16.88 -18.45 31.13
CA ARG A 2 17.79 -17.53 30.41
C ARG A 2 18.50 -18.13 29.19
N ASN A 3 19.15 -19.29 29.31
CA ASN A 3 19.80 -19.92 28.14
C ASN A 3 18.83 -20.19 26.98
N PHE A 4 17.56 -20.49 27.28
CA PHE A 4 16.53 -20.65 26.25
C PHE A 4 16.18 -19.30 25.61
N LEU A 5 16.02 -18.24 26.39
CA LEU A 5 15.73 -16.89 25.90
C LEU A 5 16.87 -16.34 25.03
N ILE A 6 18.13 -16.55 25.42
CA ILE A 6 19.30 -16.17 24.61
C ILE A 6 19.26 -16.84 23.24
N VAL A 7 19.01 -18.15 23.19
CA VAL A 7 18.92 -18.89 21.93
C VAL A 7 17.70 -18.43 21.11
N PHE A 8 16.55 -18.26 21.75
CA PHE A 8 15.32 -17.78 21.10
C PHE A 8 15.50 -16.40 20.46
N TRP A 9 15.96 -15.41 21.24
CA TRP A 9 16.19 -14.05 20.75
C TRP A 9 17.32 -13.98 19.73
N GLY A 10 18.38 -14.78 19.89
CA GLY A 10 19.47 -14.85 18.92
C GLY A 10 19.00 -15.34 17.56
N ILE A 11 18.21 -16.43 17.52
CA ILE A 11 17.62 -16.95 16.28
C ILE A 11 16.66 -15.92 15.68
N PHE A 12 15.80 -15.32 16.51
CA PHE A 12 14.78 -14.39 16.06
C PHE A 12 15.40 -13.09 15.53
N ALA A 13 16.44 -12.57 16.17
CA ALA A 13 17.22 -11.44 15.68
C ALA A 13 17.89 -11.75 14.34
N ALA A 14 18.59 -12.89 14.22
CA ALA A 14 19.23 -13.28 12.97
C ALA A 14 18.21 -13.42 11.81
N PHE A 15 17.06 -14.07 12.07
CA PHE A 15 16.02 -14.25 11.07
C PHE A 15 15.41 -12.91 10.63
N THR A 16 15.08 -12.03 11.58
CA THR A 16 14.52 -10.71 11.28
C THR A 16 15.52 -9.83 10.53
N THR A 17 16.81 -9.88 10.85
CA THR A 17 17.86 -9.17 10.11
C THR A 17 17.92 -9.62 8.65
N VAL A 18 17.99 -10.94 8.40
CA VAL A 18 18.04 -11.49 7.04
C VAL A 18 16.76 -11.15 6.27
N ALA A 19 15.60 -11.30 6.90
CA ALA A 19 14.32 -10.96 6.30
C ALA A 19 14.23 -9.48 5.92
N THR A 20 14.67 -8.57 6.79
CA THR A 20 14.70 -7.12 6.51
C THR A 20 15.59 -6.81 5.31
N ILE A 21 16.81 -7.35 5.26
CA ILE A 21 17.72 -7.16 4.12
C ILE A 21 17.08 -7.66 2.82
N TYR A 22 16.51 -8.87 2.84
CA TYR A 22 15.82 -9.45 1.69
C TYR A 22 14.67 -8.57 1.21
N VAL A 23 13.80 -8.11 2.11
CA VAL A 23 12.64 -7.28 1.76
C VAL A 23 13.08 -5.94 1.18
N LEU A 24 14.09 -5.29 1.73
CA LEU A 24 14.60 -4.02 1.23
C LEU A 24 15.21 -4.15 -0.18
N ILE A 25 16.03 -5.19 -0.39
CA ILE A 25 16.59 -5.49 -1.72
C ILE A 25 15.47 -5.78 -2.71
N ASN A 26 14.54 -6.68 -2.35
CA ASN A 26 13.42 -7.03 -3.21
C ASN A 26 12.54 -5.82 -3.52
N TYR A 27 12.32 -4.94 -2.55
CA TYR A 27 11.57 -3.70 -2.71
C TYR A 27 12.21 -2.75 -3.74
N GLU A 28 13.51 -2.49 -3.65
CA GLU A 28 14.19 -1.62 -4.64
C GLU A 28 14.30 -2.28 -6.02
N VAL A 29 14.58 -3.60 -6.09
CA VAL A 29 14.58 -4.36 -7.35
C VAL A 29 13.20 -4.31 -8.02
N GLN A 30 12.13 -4.51 -7.26
CA GLN A 30 10.76 -4.44 -7.78
C GLN A 30 10.44 -3.03 -8.24
N ARG A 31 10.79 -2.00 -7.48
CA ARG A 31 10.58 -0.60 -7.91
C ARG A 31 11.32 -0.29 -9.21
N TRP A 32 12.52 -0.83 -9.41
CA TRP A 32 13.24 -0.67 -10.66
C TRP A 32 12.51 -1.35 -11.83
N LYS A 33 12.03 -2.59 -11.64
CA LYS A 33 11.19 -3.29 -12.63
C LYS A 33 9.88 -2.55 -12.90
N ASP A 34 9.27 -1.96 -11.89
CA ASP A 34 8.02 -1.22 -12.02
C ASP A 34 8.21 0.06 -12.84
N LYS A 35 9.40 0.70 -12.79
CA LYS A 35 9.73 1.81 -13.72
C LYS A 35 9.87 1.35 -15.17
N GLN A 36 10.26 0.11 -15.41
CA GLN A 36 10.30 -0.45 -16.77
C GLN A 36 8.88 -0.74 -17.26
N ARG A 37 8.07 -1.41 -16.43
CA ARG A 37 6.66 -1.71 -16.70
C ARG A 37 5.79 -0.47 -16.90
N LEU A 38 6.14 0.64 -16.26
CA LEU A 38 5.51 1.93 -16.51
C LEU A 38 5.62 2.34 -17.99
N ARG A 39 6.73 2.02 -18.66
CA ARG A 39 6.90 2.30 -20.10
C ARG A 39 6.08 1.36 -20.98
N GLU A 40 5.66 0.22 -20.43
CA GLU A 40 4.77 -0.75 -21.06
C GLU A 40 3.29 -0.44 -20.73
N GLY A 41 2.98 0.70 -20.12
CA GLY A 41 1.62 1.10 -19.76
C GLY A 41 1.06 0.39 -18.52
N ILE A 42 1.89 -0.39 -17.79
CA ILE A 42 1.50 -1.06 -16.54
C ILE A 42 1.97 -0.22 -15.35
N TYR A 43 1.03 0.40 -14.67
CA TYR A 43 1.31 1.31 -13.55
C TYR A 43 1.21 0.53 -12.25
N ILE A 44 2.31 0.43 -11.49
CA ILE A 44 2.35 -0.25 -10.20
C ILE A 44 2.80 0.75 -9.14
N ARG A 45 1.95 0.97 -8.13
CA ARG A 45 2.27 1.77 -6.95
C ARG A 45 2.44 0.85 -5.74
N ARG A 46 3.53 1.06 -5.02
CA ARG A 46 3.88 0.36 -3.78
C ARG A 46 3.98 1.35 -2.64
N VAL A 47 4.11 0.79 -1.44
CA VAL A 47 4.42 1.50 -0.20
C VAL A 47 5.54 2.53 -0.37
N THR A 48 5.44 3.65 0.36
CA THR A 48 6.41 4.76 0.27
C THR A 48 7.82 4.33 0.69
N ARG A 49 8.85 5.08 0.25
CA ARG A 49 10.25 4.82 0.66
C ARG A 49 10.44 4.97 2.16
N PHE A 50 9.72 5.92 2.76
CA PHE A 50 9.79 6.20 4.17
C PHE A 50 9.28 5.02 5.00
N GLU A 51 8.11 4.48 4.65
CA GLU A 51 7.57 3.27 5.27
C GLU A 51 8.49 2.05 5.08
N ALA A 52 9.09 1.89 3.89
CA ALA A 52 10.09 0.84 3.69
C ALA A 52 11.31 1.01 4.59
N LEU A 53 11.79 2.24 4.80
CA LEU A 53 12.94 2.54 5.64
C LEU A 53 12.67 2.25 7.12
N ILE A 54 11.44 2.46 7.61
CA ILE A 54 11.04 2.12 8.98
C ILE A 54 11.27 0.62 9.27
N THR A 55 11.17 -0.26 8.27
CA THR A 55 11.41 -1.71 8.45
C THR A 55 12.85 -2.09 8.83
N ILE A 56 13.80 -1.14 8.75
CA ILE A 56 15.15 -1.31 9.31
C ILE A 56 15.10 -1.49 10.84
N LEU A 57 14.05 -1.02 11.51
CA LEU A 57 13.85 -1.19 12.94
C LEU A 57 13.39 -2.60 13.34
N THR A 58 12.95 -3.44 12.39
CA THR A 58 12.46 -4.80 12.69
C THR A 58 13.45 -5.66 13.48
N PRO A 59 14.76 -5.73 13.14
CA PRO A 59 15.74 -6.48 13.94
C PRO A 59 16.17 -5.79 15.24
N VAL A 60 15.83 -4.52 15.47
CA VAL A 60 16.31 -3.75 16.63
C VAL A 60 15.76 -4.32 17.93
N PHE A 61 14.44 -4.56 18.00
CA PHE A 61 13.80 -5.10 19.21
C PHE A 61 14.27 -6.50 19.60
N PRO A 62 14.33 -7.50 18.69
CA PRO A 62 14.86 -8.80 19.05
C PRO A 62 16.37 -8.76 19.32
N GLY A 63 17.12 -7.88 18.64
CA GLY A 63 18.54 -7.68 18.91
C GLY A 63 18.80 -7.08 20.29
N LEU A 64 18.00 -6.10 20.72
CA LEU A 64 18.09 -5.53 22.07
C LEU A 64 17.73 -6.56 23.14
N ALA A 65 16.67 -7.34 22.95
CA ALA A 65 16.29 -8.42 23.87
C ALA A 65 17.39 -9.50 23.99
N TYR A 66 18.05 -9.83 22.88
CA TYR A 66 19.21 -10.73 22.89
C TYR A 66 20.37 -10.16 23.71
N VAL A 67 20.70 -8.87 23.52
CA VAL A 67 21.76 -8.19 24.25
C VAL A 67 21.43 -8.11 25.74
N THR A 68 20.20 -7.76 26.12
CA THR A 68 19.80 -7.70 27.53
C THR A 68 19.94 -9.05 28.22
N GLU A 69 19.56 -10.14 27.56
CA GLU A 69 19.70 -11.49 28.14
C GLU A 69 21.16 -11.97 28.28
N ILE A 70 22.09 -11.40 27.52
CA ILE A 70 23.53 -11.68 27.66
C ILE A 70 24.16 -10.89 28.81
N TYR A 71 23.84 -9.60 28.92
CA TYR A 71 24.53 -8.70 29.85
C TYR A 71 23.83 -8.58 31.21
N ASP A 72 22.52 -8.76 31.29
CA ASP A 72 21.78 -8.68 32.55
C ASP A 72 21.90 -10.01 33.33
N THR A 73 22.58 -9.92 34.49
CA THR A 73 22.76 -11.07 35.40
C THR A 73 21.60 -11.18 36.41
N GLY A 74 20.68 -10.20 36.44
CA GLY A 74 19.52 -10.15 37.33
C GLY A 74 18.47 -11.24 37.06
N PRO A 75 17.39 -11.29 37.85
CA PRO A 75 16.26 -12.18 37.57
C PRO A 75 15.56 -11.76 36.26
N VAL A 76 15.15 -12.74 35.45
CA VAL A 76 14.46 -12.50 34.18
C VAL A 76 13.15 -11.73 34.42
N ASN A 77 12.99 -10.58 33.76
CA ASN A 77 11.76 -9.80 33.83
C ASN A 77 10.81 -10.20 32.71
N VAL A 78 9.86 -11.08 33.04
CA VAL A 78 8.87 -11.62 32.09
C VAL A 78 8.05 -10.52 31.39
N TRP A 79 7.80 -9.38 32.03
CA TRP A 79 7.06 -8.28 31.40
C TRP A 79 7.84 -7.60 30.29
N VAL A 80 9.17 -7.48 30.44
CA VAL A 80 10.05 -6.94 29.40
C VAL A 80 10.10 -7.88 28.21
N GLU A 81 10.18 -9.18 28.46
CA GLU A 81 10.16 -10.23 27.43
C GLU A 81 8.86 -10.21 26.60
N ILE A 82 7.71 -10.11 27.28
CA ILE A 82 6.40 -10.01 26.61
C ILE A 82 6.32 -8.72 25.77
N ALA A 83 6.76 -7.59 26.31
CA ALA A 83 6.75 -6.31 25.60
C ALA A 83 7.66 -6.34 24.37
N ALA A 84 8.87 -6.87 24.50
CA ALA A 84 9.81 -7.05 23.40
C ALA A 84 9.23 -7.96 22.30
N LEU A 85 8.52 -9.03 22.69
CA LEU A 85 7.90 -9.95 21.75
C LEU A 85 6.77 -9.27 20.97
N LEU A 86 5.86 -8.59 21.66
CA LEU A 86 4.75 -7.87 21.03
C LEU A 86 5.26 -6.82 20.03
N LEU A 87 6.27 -6.05 20.42
CA LEU A 87 6.84 -5.01 19.57
C LEU A 87 7.56 -5.59 18.35
N SER A 88 8.27 -6.71 18.52
CA SER A 88 8.90 -7.42 17.42
C SER A 88 7.87 -8.00 16.44
N VAL A 89 6.77 -8.58 16.94
CA VAL A 89 5.67 -9.10 16.11
C VAL A 89 5.01 -7.97 15.29
N LEU A 90 4.77 -6.81 15.91
CA LEU A 90 4.25 -5.63 15.22
C LEU A 90 5.18 -5.21 14.07
N MET A 91 6.49 -5.16 14.31
CA MET A 91 7.47 -4.78 13.28
C MET A 91 7.61 -5.81 12.15
N VAL A 92 7.43 -7.10 12.44
CA VAL A 92 7.34 -8.15 11.40
C VAL A 92 6.07 -7.97 10.57
N GLY A 93 4.97 -7.54 11.18
CA GLY A 93 3.75 -7.14 10.49
C GLY A 93 3.99 -6.00 9.50
N CYS A 94 4.69 -4.93 9.93
CA CYS A 94 5.09 -3.82 9.07
C CYS A 94 6.01 -4.28 7.91
N LEU A 95 6.98 -5.15 8.20
CA LEU A 95 7.87 -5.73 7.19
C LEU A 95 7.08 -6.49 6.11
N ARG A 96 6.09 -7.29 6.53
CA ARG A 96 5.21 -8.03 5.62
C ARG A 96 4.36 -7.09 4.77
N TYR A 97 3.80 -6.04 5.38
CA TYR A 97 3.03 -5.02 4.67
C TYR A 97 3.85 -4.39 3.55
N VAL A 98 5.07 -3.92 3.84
CA VAL A 98 5.99 -3.35 2.83
C VAL A 98 6.32 -4.34 1.70
N HIS A 99 6.51 -5.61 2.04
CA HIS A 99 6.84 -6.64 1.05
C HIS A 99 5.67 -6.98 0.12
N VAL A 100 4.43 -6.84 0.59
CA VAL A 100 3.23 -7.37 -0.09
C VAL A 100 2.36 -6.29 -0.72
N ALA A 101 2.27 -5.13 -0.08
CA ALA A 101 1.28 -4.14 -0.45
C ALA A 101 1.64 -3.47 -1.77
N TYR A 102 0.78 -3.67 -2.76
CA TYR A 102 0.86 -2.98 -4.04
C TYR A 102 -0.54 -2.78 -4.64
N VAL A 103 -0.65 -1.74 -5.44
CA VAL A 103 -1.79 -1.47 -6.32
C VAL A 103 -1.25 -1.40 -7.74
N LYS A 104 -1.78 -2.24 -8.62
CA LYS A 104 -1.45 -2.28 -10.04
C LYS A 104 -2.68 -1.84 -10.84
N THR A 105 -2.47 -0.92 -11.78
CA THR A 105 -3.45 -0.52 -12.77
C THR A 105 -2.87 -0.81 -14.15
N SER A 106 -3.54 -1.68 -14.90
CA SER A 106 -3.19 -2.12 -16.25
C SER A 106 -4.44 -2.10 -17.15
N ALA A 107 -4.30 -2.37 -18.45
CA ALA A 107 -5.44 -2.51 -19.38
C ALA A 107 -6.48 -3.53 -18.89
N ASP A 108 -5.98 -4.59 -18.29
CA ASP A 108 -6.70 -5.65 -17.61
C ASP A 108 -7.57 -5.23 -16.40
N GLY A 109 -7.43 -3.99 -15.93
CA GLY A 109 -8.11 -3.44 -14.75
C GLY A 109 -7.18 -3.18 -13.56
N ILE A 110 -7.76 -3.24 -12.37
CA ILE A 110 -7.10 -2.92 -11.08
C ILE A 110 -6.81 -4.21 -10.35
N GLU A 111 -5.57 -4.42 -9.97
CA GLU A 111 -5.13 -5.49 -9.10
C GLU A 111 -4.61 -4.89 -7.79
N GLN A 112 -5.22 -5.24 -6.66
CA GLN A 112 -4.82 -4.74 -5.35
C GLN A 112 -4.46 -5.88 -4.40
N ARG A 113 -3.43 -5.65 -3.58
CA ARG A 113 -3.05 -6.51 -2.47
C ARG A 113 -2.70 -5.66 -1.27
N ILE A 114 -3.42 -5.81 -0.15
CA ILE A 114 -3.34 -4.86 0.98
C ILE A 114 -2.61 -5.42 2.20
N TRP A 115 -2.62 -6.74 2.46
CA TRP A 115 -1.87 -7.29 3.60
C TRP A 115 -1.78 -8.84 3.58
N PHE A 116 -2.91 -9.50 3.86
CA PHE A 116 -3.06 -10.96 3.90
C PHE A 116 -4.01 -11.49 2.82
N SER A 117 -4.75 -10.59 2.16
CA SER A 117 -5.70 -10.96 1.13
C SER A 117 -5.00 -11.48 -0.13
N ASN A 118 -5.69 -12.42 -0.78
CA ASN A 118 -5.39 -12.77 -2.17
C ASN A 118 -5.51 -11.51 -3.04
N PRO A 119 -4.74 -11.41 -4.14
CA PRO A 119 -4.88 -10.30 -5.07
C PRO A 119 -6.34 -10.19 -5.53
N THR A 120 -6.96 -9.05 -5.28
CA THR A 120 -8.30 -8.77 -5.80
C THR A 120 -8.16 -8.08 -7.14
N ARG A 121 -8.82 -8.61 -8.16
CA ARG A 121 -8.83 -8.03 -9.51
C ARG A 121 -10.22 -7.53 -9.86
N TYR A 122 -10.31 -6.26 -10.23
CA TYR A 122 -11.56 -5.62 -10.65
C TYR A 122 -11.36 -4.93 -12.01
N PRO A 123 -12.25 -5.17 -12.99
CA PRO A 123 -12.26 -4.38 -14.21
C PRO A 123 -12.74 -2.95 -13.91
N PHE A 124 -12.34 -1.96 -14.74
CA PHE A 124 -12.72 -0.56 -14.49
C PHE A 124 -14.22 -0.33 -14.48
N ASN A 125 -14.95 -1.04 -15.36
CA ASN A 125 -16.41 -0.98 -15.45
C ASN A 125 -17.15 -1.48 -14.20
N ALA A 126 -16.46 -2.17 -13.26
CA ALA A 126 -17.06 -2.56 -11.99
C ALA A 126 -17.23 -1.36 -11.05
N ILE A 127 -16.50 -0.26 -11.26
CA ILE A 127 -16.59 0.95 -10.43
C ILE A 127 -17.90 1.65 -10.74
N ASN A 128 -18.79 1.65 -9.75
CA ASN A 128 -20.07 2.35 -9.86
C ASN A 128 -20.08 3.68 -9.11
N ARG A 129 -19.39 3.72 -7.96
CA ARG A 129 -19.44 4.87 -7.05
C ARG A 129 -18.06 5.24 -6.55
N VAL A 130 -17.78 6.54 -6.54
CA VAL A 130 -16.59 7.13 -5.92
C VAL A 130 -17.03 8.11 -4.84
N VAL A 131 -16.45 7.99 -3.66
CA VAL A 131 -16.74 8.86 -2.51
C VAL A 131 -15.44 9.47 -2.02
N PHE A 132 -15.44 10.79 -1.91
CA PHE A 132 -14.40 11.57 -1.29
C PHE A 132 -14.71 11.73 0.20
N TYR A 133 -13.83 11.24 1.05
CA TYR A 133 -13.89 11.43 2.50
C TYR A 133 -12.87 12.48 2.87
N LYS A 134 -13.37 13.68 3.15
CA LYS A 134 -12.53 14.74 3.70
C LYS A 134 -12.19 14.41 5.14
N ALA A 135 -10.91 14.47 5.47
CA ALA A 135 -10.43 14.29 6.83
C ALA A 135 -11.10 15.30 7.77
N ALA A 136 -11.64 14.82 8.90
CA ALA A 136 -12.29 15.69 9.89
C ALA A 136 -11.27 16.49 10.71
N LYS A 137 -10.04 16.00 10.80
CA LYS A 137 -8.91 16.63 11.50
C LYS A 137 -7.77 16.86 10.53
N TYR A 138 -6.97 17.89 10.79
CA TYR A 138 -5.81 18.25 9.96
C TYR A 138 -4.71 17.17 9.95
N GLU A 139 -4.68 16.30 10.96
CA GLU A 139 -3.72 15.20 11.09
C GLU A 139 -4.14 13.94 10.33
N ASP A 140 -5.41 13.85 9.91
CA ASP A 140 -5.92 12.72 9.16
C ASP A 140 -5.78 13.01 7.66
N ASP A 141 -5.48 11.96 6.88
CA ASP A 141 -5.37 12.07 5.44
C ASP A 141 -6.76 11.97 4.77
N ASP A 142 -7.00 12.79 3.74
CA ASP A 142 -8.17 12.64 2.88
C ASP A 142 -8.17 11.26 2.20
N MET A 143 -9.34 10.60 2.15
CA MET A 143 -9.47 9.25 1.62
C MET A 143 -10.44 9.21 0.44
N VAL A 144 -10.15 8.37 -0.55
CA VAL A 144 -11.08 8.11 -1.65
C VAL A 144 -11.49 6.64 -1.62
N GLY A 145 -12.80 6.40 -1.55
CA GLY A 145 -13.39 5.06 -1.65
C GLY A 145 -14.01 4.81 -3.02
N PHE A 146 -13.69 3.67 -3.61
CA PHE A 146 -14.27 3.15 -4.85
C PHE A 146 -15.15 1.95 -4.54
N TYR A 147 -16.37 1.93 -5.07
CA TYR A 147 -17.38 0.93 -4.75
C TYR A 147 -18.04 0.37 -6.02
N ALA A 148 -18.33 -0.93 -5.98
CA ALA A 148 -19.10 -1.62 -7.01
C ALA A 148 -20.61 -1.35 -6.88
N LYS A 149 -21.38 -1.75 -7.91
CA LYS A 149 -22.86 -1.66 -7.90
C LYS A 149 -23.49 -2.43 -6.74
N SER A 150 -22.87 -3.55 -6.34
CA SER A 150 -23.23 -4.34 -5.16
C SER A 150 -22.97 -3.63 -3.82
N GLY A 151 -22.29 -2.48 -3.82
CA GLY A 151 -21.80 -1.82 -2.61
C GLY A 151 -20.47 -2.37 -2.09
N THR A 152 -19.91 -3.41 -2.73
CA THR A 152 -18.59 -3.95 -2.38
C THR A 152 -17.50 -2.91 -2.57
N GLN A 153 -16.63 -2.75 -1.57
CA GLN A 153 -15.49 -1.85 -1.63
C GLN A 153 -14.42 -2.43 -2.55
N ILE A 154 -14.11 -1.70 -3.63
CA ILE A 154 -13.10 -2.08 -4.63
C ILE A 154 -11.72 -1.63 -4.16
N ALA A 155 -11.62 -0.36 -3.73
CA ALA A 155 -10.39 0.23 -3.25
C ALA A 155 -10.70 1.38 -2.28
N LEU A 156 -9.83 1.56 -1.29
CA LEU A 156 -9.82 2.72 -0.41
C LEU A 156 -8.39 3.08 -0.10
N PHE A 157 -8.00 4.30 -0.43
CA PHE A 157 -6.66 4.79 -0.19
C PHE A 157 -6.66 6.32 -0.07
N SER A 158 -5.64 6.84 0.61
CA SER A 158 -5.34 8.25 0.55
C SER A 158 -4.48 8.56 -0.69
N PRO A 159 -4.94 9.44 -1.59
CA PRO A 159 -4.22 9.76 -2.81
C PRO A 159 -2.98 10.62 -2.55
N LEU A 160 -2.90 11.35 -1.44
CA LEU A 160 -1.81 12.31 -1.14
C LEU A 160 -0.49 11.63 -0.72
N PRO A 161 -0.44 10.76 0.32
CA PRO A 161 0.83 10.20 0.79
C PRO A 161 1.48 9.27 -0.24
N HIS A 162 0.65 8.60 -1.04
CA HIS A 162 1.09 7.58 -1.98
C HIS A 162 1.13 8.08 -3.44
N LYS A 163 0.74 9.34 -3.69
CA LYS A 163 0.62 9.95 -5.03
C LYS A 163 -0.11 9.04 -6.03
N ASN A 164 -1.18 8.40 -5.56
CA ASN A 164 -1.92 7.41 -6.33
C ASN A 164 -3.13 8.07 -6.99
N TYR A 165 -2.89 8.92 -8.01
CA TYR A 165 -3.98 9.62 -8.71
C TYR A 165 -4.47 8.88 -9.95
N ARG A 166 -3.76 7.83 -10.40
CA ARG A 166 -4.07 7.12 -11.65
C ARG A 166 -5.50 6.61 -11.70
N LEU A 167 -5.98 5.99 -10.63
CA LEU A 167 -7.34 5.48 -10.59
C LEU A 167 -8.38 6.61 -10.60
N LEU A 168 -8.10 7.71 -9.90
CA LEU A 168 -8.93 8.91 -9.96
C LEU A 168 -8.93 9.51 -11.38
N ALA A 169 -7.78 9.54 -12.05
CA ALA A 169 -7.63 10.04 -13.40
C ALA A 169 -8.45 9.20 -14.40
N ILE A 170 -8.46 7.88 -14.26
CA ILE A 170 -9.29 6.96 -15.05
C ILE A 170 -10.78 7.23 -14.83
N VAL A 171 -11.22 7.40 -13.57
CA VAL A 171 -12.63 7.72 -13.29
C VAL A 171 -12.99 9.10 -13.83
N ARG A 172 -12.09 10.08 -13.72
CA ARG A 172 -12.32 11.40 -14.27
C ARG A 172 -12.44 11.37 -15.79
N PHE A 173 -11.58 10.63 -16.49
CA PHE A 173 -11.72 10.38 -17.92
C PHE A 173 -13.11 9.81 -18.23
N ARG A 174 -13.59 8.83 -17.46
CA ARG A 174 -14.92 8.26 -17.63
C ARG A 174 -16.05 9.28 -17.47
N ILE A 175 -15.91 10.23 -16.56
CA ILE A 175 -16.90 11.29 -16.35
C ILE A 175 -16.85 12.31 -17.51
N GLU A 176 -15.65 12.71 -17.94
CA GLU A 176 -15.48 13.74 -18.99
C GLU A 176 -15.80 13.23 -20.40
N ASN A 177 -15.52 11.96 -20.70
CA ASN A 177 -15.67 11.38 -22.05
C ASN A 177 -16.86 10.40 -22.17
N GLU A 178 -17.62 10.20 -21.10
CA GLU A 178 -18.77 9.28 -21.02
C GLU A 178 -18.48 7.80 -21.35
N ARG A 179 -17.20 7.41 -21.46
CA ARG A 179 -16.74 6.04 -21.71
C ARG A 179 -15.51 5.70 -20.88
N TRP A 180 -15.27 4.42 -20.63
CA TRP A 180 -14.02 3.99 -19.98
C TRP A 180 -12.84 4.16 -20.95
N PRO A 181 -11.64 4.53 -20.46
CA PRO A 181 -10.46 4.63 -21.30
C PRO A 181 -10.03 3.24 -21.78
N ASP A 182 -9.65 3.15 -23.05
CA ASP A 182 -8.94 2.00 -23.58
C ASP A 182 -7.45 2.20 -23.31
N MET A 183 -6.89 1.38 -22.40
CA MET A 183 -5.50 1.52 -21.99
C MET A 183 -4.51 0.92 -23.02
N ASP A 184 -5.02 0.30 -24.09
CA ASP A 184 -4.22 -0.11 -25.25
C ASP A 184 -4.17 1.01 -26.32
N ASN A 185 -5.03 2.03 -26.21
CA ASN A 185 -5.03 3.19 -27.08
C ASN A 185 -4.09 4.29 -26.53
N PRO A 186 -3.02 4.68 -27.27
CA PRO A 186 -2.07 5.69 -26.80
C PRO A 186 -2.69 7.06 -26.52
N ASP A 187 -3.75 7.46 -27.22
CA ASP A 187 -4.40 8.76 -27.02
C ASP A 187 -5.14 8.81 -25.68
N ASP A 188 -5.86 7.73 -25.35
CA ASP A 188 -6.56 7.58 -24.07
C ASP A 188 -5.55 7.54 -22.91
N VAL A 189 -4.45 6.80 -23.09
CA VAL A 189 -3.36 6.74 -22.10
C VAL A 189 -2.76 8.13 -21.86
N ALA A 190 -2.52 8.90 -22.92
CA ALA A 190 -1.99 10.26 -22.81
C ALA A 190 -2.95 11.21 -22.08
N GLN A 191 -4.26 11.07 -22.32
CA GLN A 191 -5.28 11.86 -21.60
C GLN A 191 -5.33 11.47 -20.11
N VAL A 192 -5.26 10.18 -19.77
CA VAL A 192 -5.19 9.73 -18.38
C VAL A 192 -3.89 10.19 -17.71
N ASP A 193 -2.74 10.14 -18.41
CA ASP A 193 -1.45 10.68 -17.92
C ASP A 193 -1.55 12.18 -17.61
N HIS A 194 -2.23 12.94 -18.48
CA HIS A 194 -2.47 14.36 -18.27
C HIS A 194 -3.31 14.66 -17.01
N LEU A 195 -4.23 13.74 -16.69
CA LEU A 195 -5.10 13.80 -15.51
C LEU A 195 -4.44 13.21 -14.24
N ASP A 196 -3.35 12.44 -14.34
CA ASP A 196 -2.66 11.79 -13.21
C ASP A 196 -1.82 12.78 -12.38
N CYS A 197 -2.46 13.84 -11.88
CA CYS A 197 -1.82 14.83 -11.01
C CYS A 197 -2.77 15.35 -9.92
N ALA A 198 -2.19 15.66 -8.76
CA ALA A 198 -2.91 16.13 -7.57
C ALA A 198 -3.75 17.38 -7.86
N GLY A 199 -3.14 18.40 -8.49
CA GLY A 199 -3.78 19.71 -8.64
C GLY A 199 -5.05 19.70 -9.49
N LYS A 200 -5.12 18.82 -10.50
CA LYS A 200 -6.29 18.72 -11.37
C LYS A 200 -7.32 17.75 -10.83
N THR A 201 -6.89 16.55 -10.46
CA THR A 201 -7.81 15.44 -10.21
C THR A 201 -8.29 15.40 -8.77
N MET A 202 -7.45 15.75 -7.80
CA MET A 202 -7.87 15.77 -6.39
C MET A 202 -8.95 16.83 -6.15
N ARG A 203 -8.72 18.06 -6.61
CA ARG A 203 -9.69 19.17 -6.45
C ARG A 203 -11.02 18.87 -7.15
N TYR A 204 -10.98 18.16 -8.27
CA TYR A 204 -12.18 17.74 -9.00
C TYR A 204 -13.07 16.84 -8.14
N PHE A 205 -12.50 15.79 -7.53
CA PHE A 205 -13.26 14.89 -6.65
C PHE A 205 -13.60 15.50 -5.30
N GLU A 206 -12.76 16.39 -4.75
CA GLU A 206 -13.09 17.16 -3.54
C GLU A 206 -14.34 18.01 -3.76
N ASN A 207 -14.43 18.71 -4.89
CA ASN A 207 -15.59 19.55 -5.23
C ASN A 207 -16.86 18.72 -5.49
N LEU A 208 -16.72 17.55 -6.13
CA LEU A 208 -17.85 16.67 -6.41
C LEU A 208 -18.37 15.95 -5.16
N GLY A 209 -17.48 15.58 -4.25
CA GLY A 209 -17.78 14.83 -3.02
C GLY A 209 -18.18 13.38 -3.25
N LYS A 210 -19.17 13.12 -4.12
CA LYS A 210 -19.68 11.79 -4.43
C LYS A 210 -20.13 11.71 -5.89
N VAL A 211 -19.71 10.65 -6.58
CA VAL A 211 -20.13 10.32 -7.95
C VAL A 211 -20.74 8.91 -7.96
N THR A 212 -21.88 8.73 -8.63
CA THR A 212 -22.57 7.45 -8.78
C THR A 212 -22.82 7.12 -10.24
N ASP A 213 -23.31 5.91 -10.49
CA ASP A 213 -23.81 5.45 -11.81
C ASP A 213 -22.72 5.42 -12.90
N LEU A 214 -21.47 5.23 -12.49
CA LEU A 214 -20.31 5.15 -13.39
C LEU A 214 -20.23 3.82 -14.16
N ALA A 215 -20.81 2.76 -13.59
CA ALA A 215 -20.77 1.43 -14.17
C ALA A 215 -21.76 1.28 -15.34
N ASP A 216 -22.84 2.06 -15.34
CA ASP A 216 -23.85 2.03 -16.37
C ASP A 216 -23.36 2.93 -17.53
N VAL A 217 -22.97 2.32 -18.64
CA VAL A 217 -22.67 3.04 -19.89
C VAL A 217 -23.99 3.17 -20.63
N TYR A 218 -24.48 4.39 -20.84
CA TYR A 218 -25.59 4.62 -21.76
C TYR A 218 -25.07 4.25 -23.16
N MET A 219 -25.46 3.07 -23.65
CA MET A 219 -25.31 2.68 -25.05
C MET A 219 -26.29 3.46 -25.93
#